data_AF-A0AAD7ZER8-F1
#
_entry.id   AF-A0AAD7ZER8-F1
#
_cell.length_a   1.000
_cell.length_b   1.000
_cell.length_c   1.000
_cell.angle_alpha   90.00
_cell.angle_beta   90.00
_cell.angle_gamma   90.00
#
_symmetry.space_group_name_H-M   'P 1'
#
loop_
_entity.id
_entity.type
_entity.pdbx_description
1 polymer ?
#
loop_
_entity_poly.entity_id
_entity_poly.type
_entity_poly.pdbx_seq_one_letter_code
_entity_poly.pdbx_strand_id
1 'polypeptide(L)'
;MFQKAASAAFTYLAANPNNEMMMENLKYYSNIPEVDINEVINFEAKRYVSLYIHGSEAYNQQDYRAVISYFEESLEDYFREEDKCRAYCEGPFDHGWFPDFVSSIA
;
A
#
# COMPACT_ATOMS: atom_id res chain seq x y z
N MET A 1 10.37 -11.59 -16.43
CA MET A 1 10.41 -12.36 -15.17
C MET A 1 11.11 -11.58 -14.07
N PHE A 2 12.29 -11.01 -14.35
CA PHE A 2 13.07 -10.21 -13.38
C PHE A 2 12.38 -8.92 -12.90
N GLN A 3 11.61 -8.23 -13.75
CA GLN A 3 10.83 -7.05 -13.33
C GLN A 3 9.92 -7.34 -12.13
N LYS A 4 9.14 -8.42 -12.20
CA LYS A 4 8.25 -8.83 -11.11
C LYS A 4 9.03 -9.26 -9.86
N ALA A 5 10.23 -9.81 -10.02
CA ALA A 5 11.08 -10.18 -8.90
C ALA A 5 11.62 -8.94 -8.17
N ALA A 6 12.03 -7.90 -8.90
CA ALA A 6 12.39 -6.60 -8.33
C ALA A 6 11.21 -5.97 -7.58
N SER A 7 10.03 -5.90 -8.20
CA SER A 7 8.81 -5.38 -7.56
C SER A 7 8.39 -6.19 -6.35
N ALA A 8 8.51 -7.52 -6.37
CA ALA A 8 8.23 -8.36 -5.21
C ALA A 8 9.22 -8.11 -4.05
N ALA A 9 10.51 -7.97 -4.36
CA ALA A 9 11.52 -7.63 -3.36
C ALA A 9 11.27 -6.25 -2.74
N PHE A 10 10.93 -5.26 -3.58
CA PHE A 10 10.56 -3.93 -3.13
C PHE A 10 9.28 -3.91 -2.28
N THR A 11 8.25 -4.67 -2.68
CA THR A 11 7.01 -4.85 -1.91
C THR A 11 7.32 -5.38 -0.51
N TYR A 12 8.14 -6.42 -0.39
CA TYR A 12 8.51 -6.98 0.91
C TYR A 12 9.29 -6.00 1.80
N LEU A 13 10.25 -5.27 1.20
CA LEU A 13 11.08 -4.30 1.92
C LEU A 13 10.28 -3.12 2.45
N ALA A 14 9.13 -2.78 1.85
CA ALA A 14 8.27 -1.72 2.35
C ALA A 14 7.80 -1.97 3.80
N ALA A 15 7.59 -3.24 4.19
CA ALA A 15 7.24 -3.63 5.56
C ALA A 15 8.46 -4.07 6.40
N ASN A 16 9.56 -4.48 5.74
CA ASN A 16 10.72 -5.09 6.37
C ASN A 16 12.02 -4.38 5.93
N PRO A 17 12.20 -3.08 6.25
CA PRO A 17 13.23 -2.24 5.62
C PRO A 17 14.67 -2.69 5.89
N ASN A 18 14.89 -3.44 6.97
CA ASN A 18 16.22 -3.87 7.40
C ASN A 18 16.55 -5.32 7.00
N ASN A 19 15.73 -5.98 6.18
CA ASN A 19 16.00 -7.35 5.76
C ASN A 19 17.16 -7.38 4.75
N GLU A 20 18.33 -7.80 5.20
CA GLU A 20 19.58 -7.82 4.40
C GLU A 20 19.44 -8.61 3.10
N MET A 21 18.88 -9.82 3.18
CA MET A 21 18.69 -10.69 2.01
C MET A 21 17.81 -10.02 0.96
N MET A 22 16.73 -9.36 1.37
CA MET A 22 15.82 -8.72 0.42
C MET A 22 16.39 -7.43 -0.16
N MET A 23 17.21 -6.69 0.60
CA MET A 23 17.99 -5.57 0.06
C MET A 23 18.98 -6.03 -1.01
N GLU A 24 19.69 -7.14 -0.77
CA GLU A 24 20.58 -7.74 -1.76
C GLU A 24 19.81 -8.22 -3.00
N ASN A 25 18.66 -8.88 -2.82
CA ASN A 25 17.82 -9.32 -3.92
C ASN A 25 17.32 -8.14 -4.77
N LEU A 26 16.80 -7.08 -4.14
CA LEU A 26 16.36 -5.89 -4.86
C LEU A 26 17.52 -5.28 -5.64
N LYS A 27 18.67 -5.09 -5.00
CA LYS A 27 19.88 -4.58 -5.67
C LYS A 27 20.30 -5.47 -6.85
N TYR A 28 20.27 -6.79 -6.68
CA TYR A 28 20.63 -7.73 -7.73
C TYR A 28 19.69 -7.59 -8.93
N TYR A 29 18.37 -7.69 -8.72
CA TYR A 29 17.41 -7.59 -9.82
C TYR A 29 17.41 -6.22 -10.49
N SER A 30 17.59 -5.13 -9.74
CA SER A 30 17.66 -3.77 -10.31
C SER A 30 18.88 -3.52 -11.20
N ASN A 31 19.91 -4.37 -11.15
CA ASN A 31 21.08 -4.27 -12.03
C ASN A 31 20.97 -5.15 -13.29
N ILE A 32 19.89 -5.91 -13.45
CA ILE A 32 19.65 -6.72 -14.65
C ILE A 32 19.14 -5.81 -15.78
N PRO A 33 19.74 -5.83 -16.98
CA PRO A 33 19.38 -4.91 -18.08
C PRO A 33 17.90 -4.93 -18.49
N GLU A 34 17.22 -6.06 -18.31
CA GLU A 34 15.81 -6.24 -18.62
C GLU A 34 14.85 -5.68 -17.56
N VAL A 35 15.38 -5.10 -16.46
CA VAL A 35 14.60 -4.47 -15.41
C VAL A 35 14.64 -2.96 -15.57
N ASP A 36 13.47 -2.35 -15.79
CA ASP A 36 13.33 -0.90 -15.68
C ASP A 36 13.07 -0.55 -14.22
N ILE A 37 14.03 0.12 -13.59
CA ILE A 37 13.94 0.56 -12.19
C ILE A 37 12.76 1.50 -11.96
N ASN A 38 12.33 2.26 -12.98
CA ASN A 38 11.20 3.19 -12.88
C ASN A 38 9.85 2.46 -12.90
N GLU A 39 9.83 1.20 -13.36
CA GLU A 39 8.65 0.33 -13.33
C GLU A 39 8.65 -0.65 -12.13
N VAL A 40 9.60 -0.49 -11.19
CA VAL A 40 9.60 -1.24 -9.94
C VAL A 40 8.58 -0.62 -8.99
N ILE A 41 7.53 -1.37 -8.67
CA ILE A 41 6.40 -0.90 -7.89
C ILE A 41 6.15 -1.77 -6.66
N ASN A 42 5.60 -1.16 -5.61
CA ASN A 42 5.09 -1.89 -4.46
C ASN A 42 3.68 -2.40 -4.80
N PHE A 43 3.51 -3.72 -4.94
CA PHE A 43 2.24 -4.33 -5.31
C PHE A 43 1.18 -4.24 -4.20
N GLU A 44 1.59 -4.01 -2.95
CA GLU A 44 0.69 -3.86 -1.81
C GLU A 44 0.41 -2.39 -1.48
N ALA A 45 1.07 -1.45 -2.17
CA ALA A 45 0.82 -0.03 -1.96
C ALA A 45 -0.63 0.32 -2.33
N LYS A 46 -1.34 0.88 -1.35
CA LYS A 46 -2.67 1.45 -1.54
C LYS A 46 -2.58 2.78 -2.29
N ARG A 47 -3.68 3.19 -2.91
CA ARG A 47 -3.78 4.44 -3.70
C ARG A 47 -3.29 5.67 -2.93
N TYR A 48 -3.66 5.80 -1.66
CA TYR A 48 -3.21 6.91 -0.81
C TYR A 48 -1.68 7.01 -0.71
N VAL A 49 -0.94 5.90 -0.78
CA VAL A 49 0.53 5.91 -0.74
C VAL A 49 1.10 6.59 -1.99
N SER A 50 0.57 6.25 -3.18
CA SER A 50 1.01 6.89 -4.43
C SER A 50 0.68 8.38 -4.46
N LEU A 51 -0.52 8.77 -3.99
CA LEU A 51 -0.91 10.18 -3.87
C LEU A 51 0.03 10.94 -2.91
N TYR A 52 0.36 10.35 -1.77
CA TYR A 52 1.32 10.93 -0.84
C TYR A 52 2.72 11.11 -1.44
N ILE A 53 3.20 10.13 -2.21
CA ILE A 53 4.50 10.23 -2.91
C ILE A 53 4.48 11.37 -3.91
N HIS A 54 3.45 11.45 -4.77
CA HIS A 54 3.32 12.56 -5.74
C HIS A 54 3.19 13.93 -5.05
N GLY A 55 2.46 14.00 -3.93
CA GLY A 55 2.40 15.22 -3.11
C GLY A 55 3.77 15.62 -2.54
N SER A 56 4.57 14.65 -2.12
CA SER A 56 5.94 14.88 -1.64
C SER A 56 6.88 15.35 -2.77
N GLU A 57 6.74 14.79 -3.96
CA GLU A 57 7.48 15.23 -5.16
C GLU A 57 7.10 16.66 -5.56
N ALA A 58 5.80 16.98 -5.60
CA ALA A 58 5.30 18.32 -5.86
C ALA A 58 5.81 19.34 -4.83
N TYR A 59 5.92 18.93 -3.56
CA TYR A 59 6.47 19.77 -2.49
C TYR A 59 7.94 20.12 -2.76
N ASN A 60 8.74 19.13 -3.14
CA ASN A 60 10.15 19.35 -3.52
C ASN A 60 10.29 20.28 -4.74
N GLN A 61 9.29 20.27 -5.64
CA GLN A 61 9.22 21.15 -6.81
C GLN A 61 8.60 22.53 -6.52
N GLN A 62 8.18 22.78 -5.27
CA GLN A 62 7.50 24.01 -4.84
C GLN A 62 6.16 24.27 -5.57
N ASP A 63 5.56 23.25 -6.18
CA ASP A 63 4.20 23.34 -6.73
C ASP A 63 3.17 23.13 -5.62
N TYR A 64 2.98 24.16 -4.80
CA TYR A 64 2.10 24.09 -3.63
C TYR A 64 0.63 23.84 -3.99
N ARG A 65 0.19 24.18 -5.22
CA ARG A 65 -1.17 23.89 -5.66
C ARG A 65 -1.36 22.38 -5.86
N ALA A 66 -0.41 21.73 -6.52
CA ALA A 66 -0.42 20.28 -6.67
C ALA A 66 -0.26 19.56 -5.32
N VAL A 67 0.60 20.07 -4.43
CA VAL A 67 0.76 19.53 -3.06
C VAL A 67 -0.57 19.44 -2.31
N ILE A 68 -1.32 20.54 -2.27
CA ILE A 68 -2.61 20.58 -1.58
C ILE A 68 -3.54 19.51 -2.18
N SER A 69 -3.66 19.47 -3.51
CA SER A 69 -4.53 18.50 -4.18
C SER A 69 -4.15 17.05 -3.87
N TYR A 70 -2.86 16.69 -3.96
CA TYR A 70 -2.41 15.33 -3.74
C TYR A 70 -2.55 14.89 -2.28
N PHE A 71 -2.23 15.77 -1.32
CA PHE A 71 -2.32 15.41 0.09
C PHE A 71 -3.76 15.37 0.59
N GLU A 72 -4.64 16.26 0.16
CA GLU A 72 -6.07 16.18 0.50
C GLU A 72 -6.69 14.88 -0.02
N GLU A 73 -6.42 14.53 -1.29
CA GLU A 73 -6.93 13.29 -1.87
C GLU A 73 -6.32 12.04 -1.21
N SER A 74 -5.02 12.08 -0.88
CA SER A 74 -4.35 11.01 -0.13
C SER A 74 -5.00 10.79 1.23
N LEU A 75 -5.36 11.86 1.93
CA LEU A 75 -5.95 11.78 3.27
C LEU A 75 -7.37 11.19 3.21
N GLU A 76 -8.18 11.61 2.25
CA GLU A 76 -9.51 11.03 2.04
C GLU A 76 -9.45 9.52 1.75
N ASP A 77 -8.56 9.10 0.85
CA ASP A 77 -8.39 7.70 0.51
C ASP A 77 -7.82 6.87 1.66
N TYR A 78 -6.93 7.46 2.45
CA TYR A 78 -6.42 6.82 3.66
C TYR A 78 -7.56 6.51 4.63
N PHE A 79 -8.43 7.48 4.94
CA PHE A 79 -9.56 7.25 5.85
C PHE A 79 -10.53 6.20 5.31
N ARG A 80 -10.78 6.16 4.00
CA ARG A 80 -11.62 5.11 3.39
C ARG A 80 -11.01 3.71 3.54
N GLU A 81 -9.69 3.56 3.36
CA GLU A 81 -9.03 2.27 3.56
C GLU A 81 -8.91 1.89 5.04
N GLU A 82 -8.78 2.88 5.93
CA GLU A 82 -8.78 2.69 7.38
C GLU A 82 -10.14 2.19 7.88
N ASP A 83 -11.24 2.79 7.45
CA ASP A 83 -12.60 2.34 7.77
C ASP A 83 -12.85 0.90 7.31
N LYS A 84 -12.37 0.54 6.11
CA LYS A 84 -12.42 -0.85 5.61
C LYS A 84 -11.62 -1.78 6.51
N CYS A 85 -10.41 -1.38 6.90
CA CYS A 85 -9.57 -2.17 7.80
C CYS A 85 -10.27 -2.40 9.15
N ARG A 86 -10.86 -1.35 9.72
CA ARG A 86 -11.62 -1.43 10.97
C ARG A 86 -12.82 -2.37 10.85
N ALA A 87 -13.58 -2.29 9.75
CA ALA A 87 -14.70 -3.20 9.51
C ALA A 87 -14.28 -4.69 9.48
N TYR A 88 -13.06 -5.01 9.01
CA TYR A 88 -12.53 -6.38 9.09
C TYR A 88 -12.10 -6.77 10.51
N CYS A 89 -11.75 -5.81 11.37
CA CYS A 89 -11.32 -6.06 12.75
C CYS A 89 -12.47 -6.21 13.75
N GLU A 90 -13.70 -5.77 13.42
CA GLU A 90 -14.87 -5.85 14.31
C GLU A 90 -15.30 -7.30 14.64
N GLY A 91 -14.81 -8.28 13.89
CA GLY A 91 -15.13 -9.69 14.09
C GLY A 91 -16.56 -10.04 13.65
N PRO A 92 -16.99 -11.31 13.79
CA PRO A 92 -18.39 -11.65 13.57
C PRO A 92 -19.27 -10.91 14.57
N PHE A 93 -20.45 -10.46 14.13
CA PHE A 93 -21.45 -9.86 15.01
C PHE A 93 -21.76 -10.84 16.16
N ASP A 94 -21.27 -10.54 17.37
CA ASP A 94 -21.62 -11.29 18.57
C ASP A 94 -23.02 -10.84 19.02
N HIS A 95 -24.02 -11.46 18.40
CA HIS A 95 -25.39 -11.26 18.77
C HIS A 95 -25.72 -11.80 20.16
N GLY A 96 -24.83 -12.55 20.84
CA GLY A 96 -25.15 -13.32 22.04
C GLY A 96 -26.03 -14.55 21.76
N TRP A 97 -26.31 -15.38 22.77
CA TRP A 97 -27.25 -16.50 22.62
C TRP A 97 -28.70 -16.02 22.70
N PHE A 98 -29.33 -15.88 21.54
CA PHE A 98 -30.76 -15.59 21.42
C PHE A 98 -31.44 -16.73 20.66
N PRO A 99 -32.14 -17.65 21.35
CA PRO A 99 -32.71 -18.85 20.73
C PRO A 99 -33.77 -18.55 19.65
N ASP A 100 -34.33 -17.33 19.65
CA ASP A 100 -35.36 -16.90 18.71
C ASP A 100 -34.80 -16.18 17.46
N PHE A 101 -33.48 -15.91 17.42
CA PHE A 101 -32.81 -15.26 16.30
C PHE A 101 -31.81 -16.21 15.65
N VAL A 102 -32.26 -16.96 14.64
CA VAL A 102 -31.38 -17.70 13.73
C VAL A 102 -30.88 -16.78 12.62
N SER A 103 -29.57 -16.52 12.54
CA SER A 103 -29.01 -15.72 11.45
C SER A 103 -29.16 -16.49 10.14
N SER A 104 -30.03 -15.98 9.26
CA SER A 104 -30.23 -16.53 7.92
C SER A 104 -29.14 -15.99 7.00
N ILE A 105 -27.89 -16.44 7.18
CA ILE A 105 -26.81 -16.11 6.26
C ILE A 105 -26.65 -17.29 5.31
N ALA A 106 -27.00 -17.07 4.03
CA ALA A 106 -26.79 -17.98 2.91
C ALA A 106 -25.41 -17.76 2.29
#